data_AF-A0AAD6ZGG1-F1
#
_entry.id   AF-A0AAD6ZGG1-F1
#
_cell.length_a   1.000
_cell.length_b   1.000
_cell.length_c   1.000
_cell.angle_alpha   90.00
_cell.angle_beta   90.00
_cell.angle_gamma   90.00
#
_symmetry.space_group_name_H-M   'P 1'
#
loop_
_entity.id
_entity.type
_entity.pdbx_description
1 polymer ?
#
loop_
_entity_poly.entity_id
_entity_poly.type
_entity_poly.pdbx_seq_one_letter_code
_entity_poly.pdbx_strand_id
1 'polypeptide(L)'
;PYTVWPFSEPELAKASERNKAQMKKFNFTLSSEHIQVEHAFGCFKLHFQSAQMMGSHKDVQNVWCAIDALFIMHNMCLWHDDHPKQLEDY
;
A
#
# COMPACT_ATOMS: atom_id res chain seq x y z
N PRO A 1 11.65 12.15 -0.68
CA PRO A 1 11.49 10.83 -1.34
C PRO A 1 12.18 9.73 -0.51
N TYR A 2 11.40 8.87 0.15
CA TYR A 2 11.89 7.75 0.97
C TYR A 2 11.72 6.42 0.23
N THR A 3 12.03 6.38 -1.06
CA THR A 3 11.93 5.16 -1.86
C THR A 3 13.19 4.32 -1.65
N VAL A 4 13.06 3.25 -0.88
CA VAL A 4 14.08 2.21 -0.81
C VAL A 4 13.95 1.35 -2.06
N TRP A 5 15.02 1.26 -2.85
CA TRP A 5 15.02 0.50 -4.09
C TRP A 5 15.61 -0.89 -3.88
N PRO A 6 15.10 -1.92 -4.58
CA PRO A 6 15.75 -3.21 -4.60
C PRO A 6 17.14 -3.09 -5.25
N PHE A 7 18.08 -3.92 -4.81
CA PHE A 7 19.39 -4.02 -5.44
C PHE A 7 19.26 -4.55 -6.87
N SER A 8 19.91 -3.89 -7.82
CA SER A 8 19.96 -4.26 -9.23
C SER A 8 20.87 -5.47 -9.48
N GLU A 9 20.72 -6.12 -10.65
CA GLU A 9 21.59 -7.24 -11.03
C GLU A 9 23.08 -6.88 -11.07
N PRO A 10 23.52 -5.71 -11.59
CA PRO A 10 24.92 -5.31 -11.53
C PRO A 10 25.46 -5.15 -10.11
N GLU A 11 24.62 -4.69 -9.16
CA GLU A 11 24.99 -4.56 -7.75
C GLU A 11 25.14 -5.94 -7.09
N LEU A 12 24.22 -6.86 -7.40
CA LEU A 12 24.30 -8.25 -6.94
C LEU A 12 25.50 -9.01 -7.54
N ALA A 13 25.90 -8.68 -8.77
CA ALA A 13 27.05 -9.29 -9.43
C ALA A 13 28.40 -8.85 -8.83
N LYS A 14 28.47 -7.62 -8.31
CA LYS A 14 29.66 -7.05 -7.67
C LYS A 14 29.80 -7.41 -6.18
N ALA A 15 28.75 -7.97 -5.58
CA ALA A 15 28.74 -8.32 -4.17
C ALA A 15 29.51 -9.62 -3.87
N SER A 16 30.10 -9.70 -2.69
CA SER A 16 30.64 -10.97 -2.18
C SER A 16 29.51 -11.99 -1.99
N GLU A 17 29.80 -13.29 -2.08
CA GLU A 17 28.77 -14.34 -1.95
C GLU A 17 27.97 -14.24 -0.63
N ARG A 18 28.63 -13.84 0.47
CA ARG A 18 27.97 -13.57 1.76
C ARG A 18 26.97 -12.42 1.69
N ASN A 19 27.33 -11.31 1.03
CA ASN A 19 26.48 -10.13 0.92
C ASN A 19 25.35 -10.35 -0.10
N LYS A 20 25.62 -11.10 -1.17
CA LYS A 20 24.66 -11.44 -2.22
C LYS A 20 23.43 -12.16 -1.67
N ALA A 21 23.62 -13.08 -0.72
CA ALA A 21 22.52 -13.76 -0.04
C ALA A 21 21.63 -12.77 0.76
N GLN A 22 22.26 -11.83 1.48
CA GLN A 22 21.53 -10.82 2.25
C GLN A 22 20.79 -9.83 1.35
N MET A 23 21.41 -9.38 0.26
CA MET A 23 20.81 -8.47 -0.72
C MET A 23 19.62 -9.11 -1.45
N LYS A 24 19.72 -10.40 -1.82
CA LYS A 24 18.59 -11.14 -2.40
C LYS A 24 17.44 -11.29 -1.39
N LYS A 25 17.75 -11.61 -0.13
CA LYS A 25 16.74 -11.67 0.93
C LYS A 25 16.05 -10.32 1.13
N PHE A 26 16.83 -9.24 1.12
CA PHE A 26 16.30 -7.88 1.18
C PHE A 26 15.33 -7.59 0.03
N ASN A 27 15.72 -7.86 -1.22
CA ASN A 27 14.84 -7.66 -2.38
C ASN A 27 13.55 -8.48 -2.29
N PHE A 28 13.65 -9.73 -1.83
CA PHE A 28 12.49 -10.59 -1.63
C PHE A 28 11.54 -10.02 -0.57
N THR A 29 12.06 -9.60 0.58
CA THR A 29 11.25 -8.97 1.62
C THR A 29 10.60 -7.69 1.12
N LEU A 30 11.35 -6.80 0.46
CA LEU A 30 10.82 -5.56 -0.07
C LEU A 30 9.68 -5.80 -1.08
N SER A 31 9.85 -6.79 -1.97
CA SER A 31 8.80 -7.18 -2.92
C SER A 31 7.56 -7.75 -2.23
N SER A 32 7.75 -8.60 -1.23
CA SER A 32 6.66 -9.18 -0.43
C SER A 32 5.84 -8.10 0.29
N GLU A 33 6.51 -7.15 0.93
CA GLU A 33 5.84 -6.02 1.59
C GLU A 33 5.11 -5.14 0.57
N HIS A 34 5.72 -4.89 -0.59
CA HIS A 34 5.07 -4.11 -1.65
C HIS A 34 3.77 -4.77 -2.12
N ILE A 35 3.78 -6.09 -2.35
CA ILE A 35 2.59 -6.86 -2.72
C ILE A 35 1.51 -6.75 -1.65
N GLN A 36 1.87 -6.88 -0.37
CA GLN A 36 0.90 -6.74 0.73
C GLN A 36 0.27 -5.34 0.77
N VAL A 37 1.10 -4.30 0.61
CA VAL A 37 0.63 -2.91 0.54
C VAL A 37 -0.29 -2.71 -0.66
N GLU A 38 0.09 -3.20 -1.85
CA GLU A 38 -0.76 -3.13 -3.06
C GLU A 38 -2.11 -3.83 -2.85
N HIS A 39 -2.14 -5.02 -2.23
CA HIS A 39 -3.37 -5.72 -1.91
C HIS A 39 -4.23 -4.94 -0.90
N ALA A 40 -3.63 -4.42 0.17
CA ALA A 40 -4.33 -3.61 1.16
C ALA A 40 -4.94 -2.36 0.50
N PHE A 41 -4.19 -1.67 -0.36
CA PHE A 41 -4.69 -0.55 -1.15
C PHE A 41 -5.80 -0.96 -2.13
N GLY A 42 -5.71 -2.15 -2.73
CA GLY A 42 -6.77 -2.71 -3.57
C GLY A 42 -8.06 -2.92 -2.79
N CYS A 43 -7.98 -3.56 -1.62
CA CYS A 43 -9.13 -3.73 -0.72
C CYS A 43 -9.71 -2.40 -0.25
N PHE A 44 -8.85 -1.42 0.06
CA PHE A 44 -9.26 -0.07 0.44
C PHE A 44 -10.01 0.65 -0.67
N LYS A 45 -9.50 0.60 -1.91
CA LYS A 45 -10.16 1.16 -3.09
C LYS A 45 -11.49 0.47 -3.40
N LEU A 46 -11.62 -0.83 -3.14
CA LEU A 46 -12.89 -1.55 -3.30
C LEU A 46 -13.93 -1.09 -2.28
N HIS A 47 -13.52 -0.86 -1.02
CA HIS A 47 -14.42 -0.35 0.01
C HIS A 47 -14.80 1.12 -0.21
N PHE A 48 -13.88 1.93 -0.75
CA PHE A 48 -14.08 3.35 -0.98
C PHE A 48 -14.03 3.67 -2.47
N GLN A 49 -15.19 3.71 -3.14
CA GLN A 49 -15.27 4.14 -4.54
C GLN A 49 -14.64 5.53 -4.78
N SER A 50 -14.74 6.43 -3.79
CA SER A 50 -14.08 7.74 -3.83
C SER A 50 -12.55 7.63 -3.95
N ALA A 51 -11.94 6.59 -3.39
CA ALA A 51 -10.50 6.33 -3.53
C ALA A 51 -10.10 5.78 -4.91
N GLN A 52 -11.04 5.21 -5.67
CA GLN A 52 -10.82 4.87 -7.09
C GLN A 52 -10.84 6.12 -7.98
N MET A 53 -11.61 7.14 -7.59
CA MET A 53 -11.74 8.40 -8.32
C MET A 53 -10.67 9.44 -7.95
N MET A 54 -9.84 9.17 -6.94
CA MET A 54 -8.61 9.93 -6.69
C MET A 54 -7.64 9.70 -7.87
N GLY A 55 -7.66 10.62 -8.83
CA GLY A 55 -6.76 10.61 -9.98
C GLY A 55 -5.29 10.83 -9.60
N SER A 56 -4.48 11.27 -10.55
CA SER A 56 -3.08 11.61 -10.25
C SER A 56 -2.99 12.90 -9.43
N HIS A 57 -2.49 12.80 -8.21
CA HIS A 57 -2.23 13.95 -7.35
C HIS A 57 -0.74 14.31 -7.36
N LYS A 58 -0.44 15.61 -7.49
CA LYS A 58 0.93 16.14 -7.48
C LYS A 58 1.55 16.21 -6.08
N ASP A 59 0.71 16.18 -5.06
CA ASP A 59 1.10 16.31 -3.66
C ASP A 59 0.66 15.06 -2.90
N VAL A 60 1.66 14.32 -2.39
CA VAL A 60 1.45 13.10 -1.60
C VAL A 60 0.73 13.39 -0.29
N GLN A 61 0.88 14.60 0.27
CA GLN A 61 0.24 14.96 1.52
C GLN A 61 -1.28 15.03 1.37
N ASN A 62 -1.77 15.53 0.24
CA ASN A 62 -3.21 15.58 -0.04
C ASN A 62 -3.81 14.18 -0.18
N VAL A 63 -3.09 13.26 -0.82
CA VAL A 63 -3.49 11.84 -0.91
C VAL A 63 -3.50 11.20 0.48
N TRP A 64 -2.48 11.47 1.28
CA TRP A 64 -2.39 10.98 2.65
C TRP A 64 -3.58 11.46 3.50
N CYS A 65 -3.89 12.75 3.49
CA CYS A 65 -5.04 13.30 4.23
C CYS A 65 -6.37 12.68 3.78
N ALA A 66 -6.55 12.43 2.49
CA ALA A 66 -7.76 11.79 1.97
C ALA A 66 -7.87 10.33 2.44
N ILE A 67 -6.77 9.57 2.42
CA ILE A 67 -6.72 8.20 2.93
C ILE A 67 -7.03 8.17 4.43
N ASP A 68 -6.45 9.10 5.20
CA ASP A 68 -6.65 9.19 6.65
C ASP A 68 -8.12 9.48 7.01
N ALA A 69 -8.75 10.42 6.29
CA ALA A 69 -10.18 10.70 6.45
C ALA A 69 -11.05 9.47 6.14
N LEU A 70 -10.73 8.70 5.11
CA LEU A 70 -11.46 7.47 4.78
C LEU A 70 -11.27 6.36 5.83
N PHE A 71 -10.08 6.24 6.43
CA PHE A 71 -9.86 5.33 7.57
C PHE A 71 -10.68 5.72 8.80
N ILE A 72 -10.76 7.02 9.10
CA ILE A 72 -11.60 7.54 10.19
C ILE A 72 -13.07 7.16 9.93
N MET A 73 -13.57 7.41 8.73
CA MET A 73 -14.94 7.03 8.34
C MET A 73 -15.17 5.51 8.44
N HIS A 74 -14.22 4.70 7.98
CA HIS A 74 -14.27 3.24 8.12
C HIS A 74 -14.47 2.81 9.57
N ASN A 75 -13.65 3.35 10.46
CA ASN A 75 -13.66 3.00 11.87
C ASN A 75 -14.93 3.47 12.57
N MET A 76 -15.50 4.62 12.16
CA MET A 76 -16.81 5.05 12.65
C MET A 76 -17.92 4.06 12.23
N CYS A 77 -17.95 3.64 10.95
CA CYS A 77 -18.92 2.64 10.51
C CYS A 77 -18.78 1.32 11.29
N LEU A 78 -17.56 0.82 11.48
CA LEU A 78 -17.31 -0.38 12.30
C LEU A 78 -17.77 -0.20 13.75
N TRP A 79 -17.51 0.96 14.35
CA TRP A 79 -17.93 1.25 15.73
C TRP A 79 -19.46 1.21 15.88
N HIS A 80 -20.18 1.65 14.85
CA HIS A 80 -21.63 1.66 14.82
C HIS A 80 -22.26 0.35 14.31
N ASP A 81 -21.45 -0.68 14.03
CA ASP A 81 -21.87 -1.93 13.35
C ASP A 81 -22.59 -1.67 12.03
N ASP A 82 -22.28 -0.53 11.39
CA ASP A 82 -22.86 -0.09 10.14
C ASP A 82 -22.16 -0.81 8.99
N HIS A 83 -22.66 -2.00 8.69
CA HIS A 83 -22.09 -2.84 7.65
C HIS A 83 -22.69 -2.46 6.29
N PRO A 84 -21.86 -2.24 5.25
CA PRO A 84 -22.36 -1.86 3.93
C PRO A 84 -23.32 -2.89 3.31
N LYS A 85 -23.25 -4.15 3.75
CA LYS A 85 -24.19 -5.22 3.36
C LYS A 85 -25.61 -5.05 3.92
N GLN A 86 -25.82 -4.11 4.84
CA GLN A 86 -27.11 -3.78 5.44
C GLN A 86 -27.78 -2.59 4.74
N LEU A 87 -27.07 -1.93 3.81
CA LEU A 87 -27.63 -0.88 2.98
C LEU A 87 -28.44 -1.54 1.84
N GLU A 88 -29.67 -1.06 1.61
CA GLU A 88 -30.62 -1.64 0.63
C GLU A 88 -30.12 -1.60 -0.83
N ASP A 89 -29.09 -0.81 -1.13
CA ASP A 89 -28.57 -0.56 -2.48
C ASP A 89 -27.16 -1.15 -2.74
N TYR A 90 -26.65 -2.08 -1.92
CA TYR A 90 -25.34 -2.73 -2.12
C TYR A 90 -25.39 -4.00 -2.97
#